data_AF-A0A166Y1K3-F1
#
_entry.id   AF-A0A166Y1K3-F1
#
_cell.length_a   1.000
_cell.length_b   1.000
_cell.length_c   1.000
_cell.angle_alpha   90.00
_cell.angle_beta   90.00
_cell.angle_gamma   90.00
#
_symmetry.space_group_name_H-M   'P 1'
#
loop_
_entity.id
_entity.type
_entity.pdbx_description
1 polymer ?
#
loop_
_entity_poly.entity_id
_entity_poly.type
_entity_poly.pdbx_seq_one_letter_code
_entity_poly.pdbx_strand_id
1 'polypeptide(L)'
;MLRSTLSTLLAATAAVFPGGTTAIKEINVFTCMFSPGYLSFSYTVGNRGNYVARCFAESGETDVNQEHVTSYCSGNNAGWFEYEPGDEYLYRHYFNKSECFVTHSRNTDWGRLVKIHIN
;
A
#
# COMPACT_ATOMS: atom_id res chain seq x y z
N MET A 1 -53.69 -8.30 17.11
CA MET A 1 -52.64 -7.32 16.79
C MET A 1 -51.33 -8.08 16.67
N LEU A 2 -50.81 -8.14 15.44
CA LEU A 2 -49.65 -8.93 15.03
C LEU A 2 -48.37 -8.09 15.26
N ARG A 3 -47.38 -8.61 16.00
CA ARG A 3 -46.01 -8.06 15.96
C ARG A 3 -45.01 -9.21 16.00
N SER A 4 -44.70 -9.72 14.81
CA SER A 4 -43.60 -10.63 14.56
C SER A 4 -42.30 -9.84 14.49
N THR A 5 -41.40 -10.03 15.45
CA THR A 5 -40.02 -9.52 15.35
C THR A 5 -39.14 -10.65 14.83
N LEU A 6 -38.89 -10.65 13.52
CA LEU A 6 -37.83 -11.43 12.89
C LEU A 6 -36.50 -10.75 13.22
N SER A 7 -35.63 -11.42 13.96
CA SER A 7 -34.23 -11.02 14.14
C SER A 7 -33.36 -11.97 13.33
N THR A 8 -33.08 -11.61 12.09
CA THR A 8 -32.03 -12.21 11.27
C THR A 8 -30.69 -11.68 11.78
N LEU A 9 -29.87 -12.53 12.42
CA LEU A 9 -28.46 -12.21 12.65
C LEU A 9 -27.58 -12.99 11.68
N LEU A 10 -26.78 -12.21 10.96
CA LEU A 10 -25.89 -12.57 9.87
C LEU A 10 -24.76 -13.49 10.37
N ALA A 11 -24.61 -14.67 9.78
CA ALA A 11 -23.44 -15.51 10.03
C ALA A 11 -22.23 -14.92 9.32
N ALA A 12 -21.26 -14.40 10.08
CA ALA A 12 -19.95 -14.01 9.55
C ALA A 12 -19.14 -15.27 9.27
N THR A 13 -19.14 -15.73 8.02
CA THR A 13 -18.16 -16.70 7.51
C THR A 13 -16.81 -16.00 7.42
N ALA A 14 -15.98 -16.11 8.46
CA ALA A 14 -14.56 -15.80 8.36
C ALA A 14 -13.88 -16.92 7.58
N ALA A 15 -13.75 -16.73 6.27
CA ALA A 15 -13.07 -17.65 5.38
C ALA A 15 -11.66 -17.11 5.07
N VAL A 16 -10.65 -17.96 5.34
CA VAL A 16 -9.35 -18.11 4.64
C VAL A 16 -8.33 -16.93 4.79
N PHE A 17 -7.00 -17.08 4.91
CA PHE A 17 -6.03 -18.06 4.41
C PHE A 17 -4.76 -18.14 5.30
N PRO A 18 -4.13 -19.32 5.48
CA PRO A 18 -2.74 -19.42 5.90
C PRO A 18 -1.84 -19.29 4.66
N GLY A 19 -1.62 -18.06 4.19
CA GLY A 19 -0.58 -17.76 3.21
C GLY A 19 0.73 -17.49 3.95
N GLY A 20 1.76 -18.32 3.73
CA GLY A 20 3.05 -18.16 4.38
C GLY A 20 3.63 -16.77 4.12
N THR A 21 3.93 -16.04 5.20
CA THR A 21 4.60 -14.74 5.12
C THR A 21 6.07 -14.98 4.82
N THR A 22 6.43 -15.02 3.55
CA THR A 22 7.76 -14.54 3.14
C THR A 22 7.87 -13.07 3.58
N ALA A 23 9.05 -12.65 4.01
CA ALA A 23 9.23 -11.30 4.55
C ALA A 23 9.64 -10.35 3.42
N ILE A 24 8.82 -9.34 3.16
CA ILE A 24 9.20 -8.22 2.28
C ILE A 24 10.51 -7.62 2.81
N LYS A 25 11.46 -7.36 1.91
CA LYS A 25 12.72 -6.70 2.22
C LYS A 25 12.71 -5.27 1.70
N GLU A 26 13.07 -4.33 2.57
CA GLU A 26 13.38 -2.98 2.15
C GLU A 26 14.78 -2.94 1.50
N ILE A 27 14.83 -2.36 0.31
CA ILE A 27 16.04 -2.25 -0.50
C ILE A 27 16.73 -0.92 -0.16
N ASN A 28 18.05 -0.97 0.02
CA ASN A 28 18.82 0.23 0.32
C ASN A 28 18.64 1.32 -0.75
N VAL A 29 18.78 2.59 -0.35
CA VAL A 29 18.48 3.76 -1.19
C VAL A 29 19.29 3.80 -2.49
N PHE A 30 20.56 3.34 -2.48
CA PHE A 30 21.40 3.35 -3.69
C PHE A 30 20.88 2.31 -4.70
N THR A 31 20.63 1.09 -4.26
CA THR A 31 20.10 0.04 -5.13
C THR A 31 18.69 0.36 -5.62
N CYS A 32 17.87 1.00 -4.79
CA CYS A 32 16.55 1.50 -5.14
C CYS A 32 16.60 2.52 -6.30
N MET A 33 17.54 3.46 -6.26
CA MET A 33 17.65 4.54 -7.24
C MET A 33 18.08 4.07 -8.64
N PHE A 34 18.88 3.01 -8.73
CA PHE A 34 19.48 2.54 -9.98
C PHE A 34 18.87 1.26 -10.55
N SER A 35 17.79 0.73 -9.95
CA SER A 35 17.16 -0.52 -10.40
C SER A 35 15.63 -0.39 -10.52
N PRO A 36 15.07 -0.57 -11.72
CA PRO A 36 13.63 -0.38 -11.96
C PRO A 36 12.77 -1.59 -11.55
N GLY A 37 13.35 -2.64 -10.97
CA GLY A 37 12.65 -3.90 -10.70
C GLY A 37 11.81 -3.94 -9.42
N TYR A 38 11.99 -2.97 -8.53
CA TYR A 38 11.40 -2.98 -7.19
C TYR A 38 10.07 -2.22 -7.12
N LEU A 39 9.24 -2.58 -6.14
CA LEU A 39 8.11 -1.74 -5.76
C LEU A 39 8.66 -0.53 -5.03
N SER A 40 8.50 0.66 -5.60
CA SER A 40 8.99 1.91 -5.03
C SER A 40 7.84 2.85 -4.69
N PHE A 41 8.00 3.54 -3.57
CA PHE A 41 7.11 4.62 -3.14
C PHE A 41 7.94 5.88 -2.91
N SER A 42 7.61 6.94 -3.63
CA SER A 42 8.22 8.25 -3.42
C SER A 42 7.38 9.06 -2.44
N TYR A 43 8.05 9.78 -1.55
CA TYR A 43 7.44 10.62 -0.55
C TYR A 43 8.19 11.93 -0.41
N THR A 44 7.48 12.97 0.03
CA THR A 44 8.07 14.29 0.23
C THR A 44 8.74 14.39 1.59
N VAL A 45 10.00 14.84 1.63
CA VAL A 45 10.73 15.12 2.88
C VAL A 45 10.87 16.63 3.08
N GLY A 46 10.12 17.13 4.06
CA GLY A 46 10.12 18.55 4.46
C GLY A 46 9.46 19.50 3.45
N ASN A 47 9.45 20.79 3.77
CA ASN A 47 8.70 21.81 3.03
C ASN A 47 9.33 22.22 1.68
N ARG A 48 10.46 21.60 1.27
CA ARG A 48 11.25 22.03 0.10
C ARG A 48 11.06 21.16 -1.15
N GLY A 49 10.13 20.20 -1.14
CA GLY A 49 9.82 19.39 -2.34
C GLY A 49 10.92 18.40 -2.72
N ASN A 50 11.74 17.97 -1.75
CA ASN A 50 12.67 16.87 -1.96
C ASN A 50 11.88 15.56 -1.92
N TYR A 51 11.98 14.76 -2.97
CA TYR A 51 11.37 13.43 -3.04
C TYR A 51 12.42 12.37 -2.73
N VAL A 52 12.10 11.47 -1.81
CA VAL A 52 12.90 10.28 -1.51
C VAL A 52 12.06 9.06 -1.84
N ALA A 53 12.69 7.99 -2.32
CA ALA A 53 12.01 6.74 -2.60
C ALA A 53 12.40 5.67 -1.58
N ARG A 54 11.42 4.89 -1.13
CA ARG A 54 11.63 3.59 -0.46
C ARG A 54 11.30 2.49 -1.45
N CYS A 55 12.14 1.47 -1.53
CA CYS A 55 11.95 0.33 -2.41
C CYS A 55 11.78 -0.95 -1.61
N PHE A 56 10.91 -1.82 -2.10
CA PHE A 56 10.56 -3.10 -1.49
C PHE A 56 10.67 -4.21 -2.52
N ALA A 57 11.12 -5.38 -2.06
CA ALA A 57 11.23 -6.59 -2.86
C ALA A 57 10.89 -7.82 -2.03
N GLU A 58 10.92 -8.99 -2.68
CA GLU A 58 10.45 -10.28 -2.16
C GLU A 58 8.93 -10.31 -1.97
N SER A 59 8.32 -11.47 -2.20
CA SER A 59 6.90 -11.65 -1.94
C SER A 59 6.65 -11.65 -0.42
N GLY A 60 5.43 -11.32 -0.03
CA GLY A 60 5.05 -11.31 1.38
C GLY A 60 4.16 -10.15 1.78
N GLU A 61 4.10 -9.90 3.08
CA GLU A 61 3.47 -8.73 3.67
C GLU A 61 4.42 -8.04 4.65
N THR A 62 4.33 -6.72 4.72
CA THR A 62 4.96 -5.93 5.78
C THR A 62 4.10 -4.73 6.13
N ASP A 63 4.08 -4.39 7.41
CA ASP A 63 3.58 -3.10 7.86
C ASP A 63 4.60 -2.02 7.52
N VAL A 64 4.09 -0.84 7.17
CA VAL A 64 4.87 0.34 6.85
C VAL A 64 4.24 1.53 7.55
N ASN A 65 5.07 2.49 7.93
CA ASN A 65 4.60 3.78 8.40
C ASN A 65 5.32 4.86 7.60
N GLN A 66 4.82 5.14 6.40
CA GLN A 66 5.38 6.16 5.51
C GLN A 66 4.31 7.18 5.18
N GLU A 67 4.52 8.41 5.64
CA GLU A 67 3.64 9.54 5.37
C GLU A 67 4.04 10.27 4.08
N HIS A 68 3.12 11.09 3.56
CA HIS A 68 3.31 11.98 2.42
C HIS A 68 3.76 11.27 1.14
N VAL A 69 3.20 10.09 0.88
CA VAL A 69 3.53 9.28 -0.30
C VAL A 69 2.88 9.90 -1.53
N THR A 70 3.69 10.38 -2.45
CA THR A 70 3.23 11.14 -3.63
C THR A 70 3.14 10.28 -4.89
N SER A 71 3.87 9.18 -4.97
CA SER A 71 3.87 8.32 -6.15
C SER A 71 4.30 6.90 -5.81
N TYR A 72 3.94 5.96 -6.67
CA TYR A 72 4.48 4.61 -6.63
C TYR A 72 4.84 4.09 -8.02
N CYS A 73 5.77 3.13 -8.07
CA CYS A 73 6.08 2.32 -9.23
C CYS A 73 6.22 0.87 -8.80
N SER A 74 5.50 -0.05 -9.44
CA SER A 74 5.46 -1.48 -9.08
C SER A 74 6.67 -2.28 -9.57
N GLY A 75 7.40 -1.79 -10.57
CA GLY A 75 8.53 -2.52 -11.16
C GLY A 75 8.08 -3.87 -11.73
N ASN A 76 8.72 -4.97 -11.32
CA ASN A 76 8.32 -6.33 -11.72
C ASN A 76 7.39 -7.02 -10.70
N ASN A 77 6.78 -6.27 -9.79
CA ASN A 77 5.96 -6.78 -8.69
C ASN A 77 4.47 -6.58 -9.00
N ALA A 78 3.63 -7.48 -8.51
CA ALA A 78 2.18 -7.30 -8.46
C ALA A 78 1.72 -7.49 -7.01
N GLY A 79 0.60 -6.90 -6.64
CA GLY A 79 0.13 -6.98 -5.26
C GLY A 79 -0.85 -5.88 -4.91
N TRP A 80 -0.78 -5.45 -3.65
CA TRP A 80 -1.61 -4.36 -3.14
C TRP A 80 -0.91 -3.61 -2.02
N PHE A 81 -1.37 -2.39 -1.77
CA PHE A 81 -0.97 -1.62 -0.59
C PHE A 81 -2.20 -0.96 0.06
N GLU A 82 -2.12 -0.76 1.37
CA GLU A 82 -3.12 -0.04 2.15
C GLU A 82 -2.61 1.34 2.54
N TYR A 83 -3.50 2.32 2.45
CA TYR A 83 -3.17 3.72 2.71
C TYR A 83 -4.31 4.51 3.35
N GLU A 84 -3.95 5.55 4.07
CA GLU A 84 -4.86 6.53 4.66
C GLU A 84 -4.57 7.90 4.04
N PRO A 85 -5.49 8.47 3.22
CA PRO A 85 -5.28 9.76 2.59
C PRO A 85 -5.51 10.95 3.54
N GLY A 86 -5.88 10.70 4.80
CA GLY A 86 -6.16 11.73 5.81
C GLY A 86 -7.64 12.07 5.99
N ASP A 87 -8.54 11.26 5.46
CA ASP A 87 -10.00 11.39 5.59
C ASP A 87 -10.60 10.44 6.65
N GLU A 88 -9.76 9.87 7.52
CA GLU A 88 -10.12 8.89 8.55
C GLU A 88 -10.51 7.49 8.04
N TYR A 89 -10.35 7.21 6.73
CA TYR A 89 -10.60 5.91 6.14
C TYR A 89 -9.32 5.20 5.69
N LEU A 90 -9.37 3.86 5.70
CA LEU A 90 -8.34 2.98 5.16
C LEU A 90 -8.77 2.47 3.79
N TYR A 91 -7.93 2.70 2.78
CA TYR A 91 -8.16 2.25 1.42
C TYR A 91 -7.12 1.20 1.02
N ARG A 92 -7.48 0.38 0.04
CA ARG A 92 -6.59 -0.61 -0.56
C ARG A 92 -6.50 -0.39 -2.07
N HIS A 93 -5.28 -0.24 -2.56
CA HIS A 93 -4.98 -0.13 -3.99
C HIS A 93 -4.31 -1.42 -4.47
N TYR A 94 -4.84 -2.01 -5.54
CA TYR A 94 -4.25 -3.17 -6.20
C TYR A 94 -3.45 -2.70 -7.42
N PHE A 95 -2.29 -3.31 -7.63
CA PHE A 95 -1.42 -2.97 -8.76
C PHE A 95 -0.91 -4.22 -9.47
N ASN A 96 -0.76 -4.10 -10.79
CA ASN A 96 -0.05 -5.07 -11.61
C ASN A 96 1.41 -4.68 -11.80
N LYS A 97 2.17 -5.57 -12.45
CA LYS A 97 3.54 -5.30 -12.85
C LYS A 97 3.62 -4.12 -13.81
N SER A 98 4.69 -3.35 -13.66
CA SER A 98 5.06 -2.23 -14.53
C SER A 98 4.05 -1.08 -14.56
N GLU A 99 3.22 -0.98 -13.52
CA GLU A 99 2.38 0.18 -13.24
C GLU A 99 3.17 1.24 -12.46
N CYS A 100 3.11 2.48 -12.92
CA CYS A 100 3.64 3.65 -12.22
C CYS A 100 2.53 4.70 -12.15
N PHE A 101 2.26 5.18 -10.94
CA PHE A 101 1.34 6.28 -10.71
C PHE A 101 2.08 7.42 -10.04
N VAL A 102 2.11 8.57 -10.71
CA VAL A 102 2.78 9.76 -10.20
C VAL A 102 1.77 10.83 -9.91
N THR A 103 1.63 11.20 -8.65
CA THR A 103 0.88 12.39 -8.29
C THR A 103 1.81 13.60 -8.20
N HIS A 104 1.48 14.67 -8.92
CA HIS A 104 2.27 15.90 -8.97
C HIS A 104 1.69 17.06 -8.13
N SER A 105 0.60 16.85 -7.40
CA SER A 105 -0.05 17.93 -6.64
C SER A 105 0.00 17.68 -5.14
N ARG A 106 0.23 18.77 -4.38
CA ARG A 106 0.20 18.80 -2.91
C ARG A 106 -1.13 18.33 -2.31
N ASN A 107 -2.20 18.28 -3.11
CA ASN A 107 -3.55 17.97 -2.65
C ASN A 107 -4.02 16.56 -3.03
N THR A 108 -3.17 15.74 -3.66
CA THR A 108 -3.56 14.43 -4.20
C THR A 108 -2.51 13.36 -3.92
N ASP A 109 -1.81 13.44 -2.79
CA ASP A 109 -0.93 12.36 -2.36
C ASP A 109 -1.75 11.14 -1.89
N TRP A 110 -1.09 9.99 -1.76
CA TRP A 110 -1.67 8.77 -1.19
C TRP A 110 -1.75 8.84 0.33
N GLY A 111 -1.37 9.96 0.96
CA GLY A 111 -1.25 10.11 2.40
C GLY A 111 -0.24 9.13 3.01
N ARG A 112 -0.70 8.36 3.99
CA ARG A 112 0.10 7.44 4.80
C ARG A 112 -0.06 6.01 4.32
N LEU A 113 1.02 5.38 3.87
CA LEU A 113 1.06 3.93 3.67
C LEU A 113 1.08 3.20 5.00
N VAL A 114 0.26 2.16 5.11
CA VAL A 114 0.07 1.35 6.31
C VAL A 114 0.59 -0.07 6.12
N LYS A 115 0.34 -0.65 4.93
CA LYS A 115 0.69 -2.04 4.66
C LYS A 115 1.00 -2.27 3.19
N ILE A 116 1.93 -3.18 2.92
CA ILE A 116 2.30 -3.61 1.58
C ILE A 116 2.17 -5.12 1.49
N HIS A 117 1.69 -5.60 0.34
CA HIS A 117 1.71 -6.99 -0.08
C HIS A 117 2.31 -7.13 -1.48
N ILE A 118 3.23 -8.08 -1.65
CA ILE A 118 3.84 -8.43 -2.95
C ILE A 118 3.59 -9.93 -3.21
N ASN A 119 3.11 -10.26 -4.41
CA ASN A 119 2.89 -11.62 -4.89
C ASN A 119 4.18 -12.29 -5.39
#